data_AF-A0A358Y899-F1
#
_entry.id   AF-A0A358Y899-F1
#
_cell.length_a   1.000
_cell.length_b   1.000
_cell.length_c   1.000
_cell.angle_alpha   90.00
_cell.angle_beta   90.00
_cell.angle_gamma   90.00
#
_symmetry.space_group_name_H-M   'P 1'
#
loop_
_entity.id
_entity.type
_entity.pdbx_description
1 polymer ?
#
loop_
_entity_poly.entity_id
_entity_poly.type
_entity_poly.pdbx_seq_one_letter_code
_entity_poly.pdbx_strand_id
1 'polypeptide(L)'
;MVHAQLTFEFRWGTQKIIPEKSYYYKGDTIKFEELKAYLSDIYLTQNKELTKISDVWLVDFEDSINELLNVKIQNIKPSSLSFNFGLDSIYHVNMEYAGELDPVHGMYWAWNTGYINFKLVARCSAVKSKNGLLDYHLGGYLKPHRTNRRLEFNYSGSTLILDLLPLF
;
A
#
# COMPACT_ATOMS: atom_id res chain seq x y z
N MET A 1 11.26 20.78 15.65
CA MET A 1 10.57 19.76 14.84
C MET A 1 11.22 18.42 15.17
N VAL A 2 10.41 17.36 15.26
CA VAL A 2 10.93 16.00 15.48
C VAL A 2 10.74 15.22 14.19
N HIS A 3 11.76 14.42 13.85
CA HIS A 3 11.65 13.44 12.78
C HIS A 3 11.02 12.18 13.37
N ALA A 4 9.86 11.81 12.85
CA ALA A 4 9.22 10.54 13.13
C ALA A 4 9.22 9.69 11.86
N GLN A 5 9.02 8.39 12.04
CA GLN A 5 8.83 7.46 10.93
C GLN A 5 7.46 6.83 11.06
N LEU A 6 6.73 6.80 9.93
CA LEU A 6 5.55 5.97 9.77
C LEU A 6 5.99 4.73 9.00
N THR A 7 5.75 3.56 9.56
CA THR A 7 6.06 2.27 8.92
C THR A 7 4.79 1.67 8.34
N PHE A 8 4.87 1.10 7.15
CA PHE A 8 3.82 0.27 6.58
C PHE A 8 4.27 -1.19 6.54
N GLU A 9 3.43 -2.10 7.02
CA GLU A 9 3.72 -3.53 7.03
C GLU A 9 2.59 -4.33 6.40
N PHE A 10 2.95 -5.19 5.46
CA PHE A 10 2.09 -6.29 5.05
C PHE A 10 2.21 -7.44 6.05
N ARG A 11 1.08 -8.02 6.45
CA ARG A 11 1.04 -9.15 7.38
C ARG A 11 0.18 -10.30 6.88
N TRP A 12 0.54 -11.48 7.36
CA TRP A 12 -0.24 -12.70 7.28
C TRP A 12 -0.59 -13.11 8.72
N GLY A 13 -1.72 -12.61 9.22
CA GLY A 13 -2.09 -12.67 10.62
C GLY A 13 -1.05 -11.95 11.49
N THR A 14 -0.40 -12.69 12.38
CA THR A 14 0.63 -12.13 13.27
C THR A 14 2.02 -12.04 12.64
N GLN A 15 2.22 -12.61 11.45
CA GLN A 15 3.53 -12.67 10.81
C GLN A 15 3.71 -11.54 9.81
N LYS A 16 4.84 -10.84 9.85
CA LYS A 16 5.23 -9.92 8.77
C LYS A 16 5.46 -10.72 7.48
N ILE A 17 4.94 -10.21 6.37
CA ILE A 17 5.21 -10.73 5.03
C ILE A 17 6.56 -10.18 4.58
N ILE A 18 7.47 -11.07 4.23
CA ILE A 18 8.79 -10.79 3.68
C ILE A 18 9.03 -11.63 2.42
N PRO A 19 9.92 -11.19 1.52
CA PRO A 19 10.31 -11.95 0.32
C PRO A 19 10.80 -13.36 0.65
N GLU A 20 10.67 -14.26 -0.33
CA GLU A 20 11.14 -15.65 -0.27
C GLU A 20 10.51 -16.58 0.77
N LYS A 21 9.71 -16.06 1.72
CA LYS A 21 9.07 -16.87 2.75
C LYS A 21 7.68 -17.37 2.33
N SER A 22 7.38 -18.63 2.66
CA SER A 22 6.04 -19.21 2.54
C SER A 22 5.26 -19.12 3.87
N TYR A 23 3.94 -18.97 3.77
CA TYR A 23 3.01 -18.88 4.88
C TYR A 23 1.96 -19.97 4.76
N TYR A 24 1.48 -20.48 5.89
CA TYR A 24 0.48 -21.54 5.92
C TYR A 24 -0.94 -20.97 5.88
N TYR A 25 -1.84 -21.67 5.19
CA TYR A 25 -3.25 -21.34 5.06
C TYR A 25 -4.09 -22.60 4.88
N LYS A 26 -4.91 -22.98 5.88
CA LYS A 26 -5.92 -24.07 5.78
C LYS A 26 -5.43 -25.39 5.14
N GLY A 27 -4.18 -25.78 5.35
CA GLY A 27 -3.60 -27.02 4.78
C GLY A 27 -2.72 -26.78 3.56
N ASP A 28 -2.75 -25.56 3.02
CA ASP A 28 -2.01 -25.08 1.88
C ASP A 28 -0.90 -24.10 2.30
N THR A 29 -0.03 -23.77 1.34
CA THR A 29 1.00 -22.75 1.49
C THR A 29 0.81 -21.64 0.46
N ILE A 30 1.03 -20.41 0.88
CA ILE A 30 1.10 -19.22 0.03
C ILE A 30 2.48 -18.57 0.12
N LYS A 31 3.08 -18.23 -1.03
CA LYS A 31 4.33 -17.45 -1.13
C LYS A 31 4.04 -16.20 -1.97
N PHE A 32 4.31 -15.03 -1.42
CA PHE A 32 4.14 -13.75 -2.12
C PHE A 32 5.35 -13.50 -3.04
N GLU A 33 5.09 -13.14 -4.29
CA GLU A 33 6.08 -12.80 -5.32
C GLU A 33 6.08 -11.28 -5.57
N GLU A 34 4.92 -10.63 -5.62
CA GLU A 34 4.81 -9.16 -5.66
C GLU A 34 3.75 -8.70 -4.68
N LEU A 35 4.05 -7.66 -3.90
CA LEU A 35 3.08 -7.05 -3.00
C LEU A 35 3.36 -5.55 -2.85
N LYS A 36 2.52 -4.74 -3.48
CA LYS A 36 2.71 -3.29 -3.57
C LYS A 36 1.40 -2.53 -3.41
N ALA A 37 1.47 -1.34 -2.81
CA ALA A 37 0.31 -0.48 -2.60
C ALA A 37 0.66 0.99 -2.72
N TYR A 38 -0.21 1.78 -3.34
CA TYR A 38 -0.13 3.24 -3.26
C TYR A 38 -0.95 3.74 -2.07
N LEU A 39 -0.36 4.67 -1.31
CA LEU A 39 -1.09 5.57 -0.43
C LEU A 39 -0.94 6.99 -0.96
N SER A 40 -2.03 7.75 -1.06
CA SER A 40 -1.98 9.15 -1.48
C SER A 40 -2.61 10.08 -0.45
N ASP A 41 -2.27 11.36 -0.56
CA ASP A 41 -2.87 12.44 0.22
C ASP A 41 -2.86 12.12 1.73
N ILE A 42 -1.65 11.88 2.23
CA ILE A 42 -1.42 11.44 3.61
C ILE A 42 -1.34 12.68 4.50
N TYR A 43 -2.22 12.74 5.49
CA TYR A 43 -2.31 13.83 6.45
C TYR A 43 -2.22 13.34 7.89
N LEU A 44 -1.55 14.13 8.71
CA LEU A 44 -1.62 14.03 10.16
C LEU A 44 -2.46 15.17 10.71
N THR A 45 -3.28 14.87 11.71
CA THR A 45 -3.97 15.88 12.50
C THR A 45 -3.23 16.07 13.82
N GLN A 46 -2.84 17.31 14.14
CA GLN A 46 -2.18 17.71 15.39
C GLN A 46 -2.81 18.99 15.88
N ASN A 47 -3.24 19.07 17.14
CA ASN A 47 -3.89 20.27 17.71
C ASN A 47 -5.04 20.85 16.86
N LYS A 48 -5.83 19.99 16.21
CA LYS A 48 -6.90 20.36 15.25
C LYS A 48 -6.40 20.94 13.92
N GLU A 49 -5.10 21.01 13.69
CA GLU A 49 -4.50 21.36 12.40
C GLU A 49 -4.26 20.09 11.58
N LEU A 50 -4.70 20.11 10.33
CA LEU A 50 -4.46 19.05 9.36
C LEU A 50 -3.23 19.40 8.53
N THR A 51 -2.18 18.59 8.61
CA THR A 51 -0.92 18.80 7.88
C THR A 51 -0.71 17.69 6.87
N LYS A 52 -0.51 18.04 5.59
CA LYS A 52 -0.11 17.08 4.56
C LYS A 52 1.34 16.68 4.76
N ILE A 53 1.60 15.38 4.84
CA ILE A 53 2.94 14.84 5.10
C ILE A 53 3.54 14.10 3.91
N SER A 54 2.70 13.62 2.99
CA SER A 54 3.13 13.08 1.70
C SER A 54 2.00 13.19 0.66
N ASP A 55 2.38 13.41 -0.59
CA ASP A 55 1.48 13.38 -1.74
C ASP A 55 1.19 11.94 -2.17
N VAL A 56 2.25 11.16 -2.40
CA VAL A 56 2.20 9.75 -2.81
C VAL A 56 3.27 8.99 -2.04
N TRP A 57 2.94 7.77 -1.66
CA TRP A 57 3.86 6.81 -1.08
C TRP A 57 3.60 5.44 -1.72
N LEU A 58 4.59 4.89 -2.43
CA LEU A 58 4.56 3.51 -2.89
C LEU A 58 5.18 2.63 -1.80
N VAL A 59 4.38 1.69 -1.29
CA VAL A 59 4.89 0.66 -0.40
C VAL A 59 5.15 -0.60 -1.23
N ASP A 60 6.34 -1.17 -1.07
CA ASP A 60 6.79 -2.38 -1.75
C ASP A 60 7.44 -3.32 -0.73
N PHE A 61 6.94 -4.55 -0.62
CA PHE A 61 7.47 -5.53 0.34
C PHE A 61 8.91 -5.99 0.04
N GLU A 62 9.40 -5.78 -1.19
CA GLU A 62 10.80 -6.07 -1.56
C GLU A 62 11.76 -4.96 -1.11
N ASP A 63 11.26 -3.73 -0.93
CA ASP A 63 12.06 -2.58 -0.56
C ASP A 63 11.74 -2.11 0.86
N SER A 64 12.52 -2.62 1.81
CA SER A 64 12.42 -2.24 3.23
C SER A 64 12.58 -0.74 3.51
N ILE A 65 13.16 0.04 2.59
CA ILE A 65 13.26 1.51 2.72
C ILE A 65 11.91 2.14 2.38
N ASN A 66 11.24 1.65 1.33
CA ASN A 66 9.93 2.14 0.92
C ASN A 66 8.81 1.73 1.91
N GLU A 67 9.08 0.82 2.85
CA GLU A 67 8.21 0.58 4.00
C GLU A 67 8.25 1.71 5.05
N LEU A 68 9.17 2.68 4.94
CA LEU A 68 9.35 3.79 5.88
C LEU A 68 9.07 5.15 5.23
N LEU A 69 8.07 5.85 5.75
CA LEU A 69 7.83 7.25 5.43
C LEU A 69 8.45 8.13 6.52
N ASN A 70 9.42 8.97 6.14
CA ASN A 70 10.00 9.96 7.04
C ASN A 70 9.06 11.16 7.16
N VAL A 71 8.54 11.40 8.37
CA VAL A 71 7.55 12.43 8.64
C VAL A 71 8.13 13.51 9.53
N LYS A 72 7.95 14.77 9.12
CA LYS A 72 8.18 15.92 10.01
C LYS A 72 6.95 16.12 10.87
N ILE A 73 7.07 15.86 12.16
CA ILE A 73 6.01 16.14 13.12
C ILE A 73 6.39 17.33 14.01
N GLN A 74 5.39 18.10 14.43
CA GLN A 74 5.57 19.01 15.54
C GLN A 74 5.89 18.20 16.81
N ASN A 75 6.32 18.87 17.87
CA ASN A 75 6.73 18.22 19.13
C ASN A 75 5.53 17.65 19.93
N ILE A 76 4.42 17.38 19.26
CA ILE A 76 3.12 17.04 19.80
C ILE A 76 2.63 15.79 19.07
N LYS A 77 2.13 14.83 19.84
CA LYS A 77 1.61 13.58 19.30
C LYS A 77 0.40 13.86 18.38
N PRO A 78 0.35 13.29 17.16
CA PRO A 78 -0.84 13.36 16.32
C PRO A 78 -2.06 12.76 17.01
N SER A 79 -3.24 13.29 16.68
CA SER A 79 -4.54 12.74 17.08
C SER A 79 -5.09 11.75 16.07
N SER A 80 -4.92 12.01 14.78
CA SER A 80 -5.34 11.10 13.71
C SER A 80 -4.37 11.10 12.52
N LEU A 81 -4.43 10.02 11.75
CA LEU A 81 -3.77 9.84 10.46
C LEU A 81 -4.87 9.55 9.43
N SER A 82 -4.87 10.25 8.30
CA SER A 82 -5.79 10.00 7.20
C SER A 82 -5.07 9.97 5.86
N PHE A 83 -5.54 9.11 4.95
CA PHE A 83 -4.94 8.93 3.63
C PHE A 83 -5.94 8.27 2.67
N ASN A 84 -5.65 8.31 1.39
CA ASN A 84 -6.29 7.45 0.40
C ASN A 84 -5.47 6.17 0.24
N PHE A 85 -6.09 5.01 0.40
CA PHE A 85 -5.53 3.76 -0.11
C PHE A 85 -5.80 3.71 -1.61
N GLY A 86 -4.76 3.80 -2.42
CA GLY A 86 -4.80 4.07 -3.86
C GLY A 86 -4.68 5.56 -4.21
N LEU A 87 -4.45 5.85 -5.48
CA LEU A 87 -4.24 7.20 -6.01
C LEU A 87 -5.56 7.93 -6.30
N ASP A 88 -5.52 9.27 -6.24
CA ASP A 88 -6.57 10.10 -6.82
C ASP A 88 -6.52 10.09 -8.36
N SER A 89 -7.69 10.21 -8.99
CA SER A 89 -7.86 10.33 -10.44
C SER A 89 -6.93 11.33 -11.13
N ILE A 90 -6.55 12.42 -10.46
CA ILE A 90 -5.65 13.43 -11.04
C ILE A 90 -4.29 12.85 -11.43
N TYR A 91 -3.75 11.90 -10.65
CA TYR A 91 -2.47 11.25 -10.94
C TYR A 91 -2.53 10.39 -12.22
N HIS A 92 -3.69 9.81 -12.50
CA HIS A 92 -3.88 9.00 -13.70
C HIS A 92 -3.97 9.84 -14.97
N VAL A 93 -4.52 11.05 -14.88
CA VAL A 93 -4.71 11.95 -16.03
C VAL A 93 -3.45 12.73 -16.35
N ASN A 94 -2.72 13.17 -15.32
CA ASN A 94 -1.55 14.02 -15.49
C ASN A 94 -0.29 13.28 -15.94
N MET A 95 -0.33 11.93 -16.01
CA MET A 95 0.77 11.10 -16.52
C MET A 95 2.12 11.42 -15.88
N GLU A 96 2.11 11.64 -14.56
CA GLU A 96 3.34 11.89 -13.81
C GLU A 96 4.12 10.59 -13.69
N TYR A 97 5.18 10.42 -14.49
CA TYR A 97 6.01 9.22 -14.59
C TYR A 97 7.37 9.44 -13.91
N ALA A 98 7.36 9.78 -12.63
CA ALA A 98 8.58 10.05 -11.88
C ALA A 98 8.43 9.68 -10.41
N GLY A 99 9.56 9.46 -9.72
CA GLY A 99 9.60 9.14 -8.30
C GLY A 99 8.78 7.88 -7.99
N GLU A 100 7.86 7.99 -7.03
CA GLU A 100 6.96 6.90 -6.61
C GLU A 100 6.04 6.43 -7.75
N LEU A 101 5.76 7.29 -8.73
CA LEU A 101 4.87 7.00 -9.86
C LEU A 101 5.62 6.54 -11.12
N ASP A 102 6.93 6.34 -11.04
CA ASP A 102 7.70 5.85 -12.19
C ASP A 102 7.21 4.44 -12.61
N PRO A 103 6.83 4.23 -13.90
CA PRO A 103 6.40 2.92 -14.40
C PRO A 103 7.41 1.78 -14.18
N VAL A 104 8.69 2.08 -13.93
CA VAL A 104 9.72 1.09 -13.57
C VAL A 104 9.31 0.23 -12.36
N HIS A 105 8.47 0.76 -11.47
CA HIS A 105 7.96 0.05 -10.30
C HIS A 105 6.94 -1.05 -10.65
N GLY A 106 6.54 -1.16 -11.92
CA GLY A 106 5.59 -2.16 -12.41
C GLY A 106 4.15 -1.88 -11.99
N MET A 107 3.86 -0.66 -11.53
CA MET A 107 2.56 -0.26 -10.96
C MET A 107 1.69 0.53 -11.93
N TYR A 108 1.96 0.46 -13.23
CA TYR A 108 1.20 1.13 -14.28
C TYR A 108 0.82 0.17 -15.41
N TRP A 109 -0.45 0.17 -15.81
CA TRP A 109 -0.93 -0.57 -16.97
C TRP A 109 -0.91 0.31 -18.22
N ALA A 110 -0.12 -0.10 -19.22
CA ALA A 110 -0.14 0.54 -20.54
C ALA A 110 -1.41 0.21 -21.35
N TRP A 111 -2.01 -0.97 -21.15
CA TRP A 111 -3.12 -1.47 -21.99
C TRP A 111 -4.51 -1.01 -21.54
N ASN A 112 -4.68 -0.64 -20.28
CA ASN A 112 -5.91 -0.03 -19.73
C ASN A 112 -5.64 1.36 -19.12
N THR A 113 -4.49 1.96 -19.48
CA THR A 113 -3.99 3.29 -19.09
C THR A 113 -4.34 3.69 -17.65
N GLY A 114 -3.48 3.32 -16.71
CA GLY A 114 -3.59 3.81 -15.35
C GLY A 114 -2.77 3.03 -14.34
N TYR A 115 -2.58 3.64 -13.18
CA TYR A 115 -1.92 3.02 -12.06
C TYR A 115 -2.74 1.89 -11.42
N ILE A 116 -2.01 0.90 -10.90
CA ILE A 116 -2.51 -0.18 -10.07
C ILE A 116 -2.45 0.33 -8.62
N ASN A 117 -3.58 0.45 -7.93
CA ASN A 117 -3.62 0.93 -6.55
C ASN A 117 -3.08 -0.11 -5.57
N PHE A 118 -3.33 -1.40 -5.84
CA PHE A 118 -2.83 -2.51 -5.06
C PHE A 118 -2.51 -3.70 -5.95
N LYS A 119 -1.32 -4.27 -5.78
CA LYS A 119 -0.85 -5.44 -6.51
C LYS A 119 -0.51 -6.56 -5.53
N LEU A 120 -1.01 -7.75 -5.81
CA LEU A 120 -0.69 -9.00 -5.12
C LEU A 120 -0.48 -10.10 -6.16
N VAL A 121 0.75 -10.60 -6.26
CA VAL A 121 1.09 -11.80 -7.01
C VAL A 121 1.65 -12.83 -6.04
N ALA A 122 1.13 -14.05 -6.06
CA ALA A 122 1.52 -15.10 -5.16
C ALA A 122 1.43 -16.49 -5.79
N ARG A 123 2.16 -17.45 -5.22
CA ARG A 123 2.02 -18.88 -5.48
C ARG A 123 1.29 -19.51 -4.32
N CYS A 124 0.15 -20.14 -4.58
CA CYS A 124 -0.62 -20.83 -3.56
C CYS A 124 -0.90 -22.27 -3.98
N SER A 125 -0.63 -23.24 -3.10
CA SER A 125 -0.88 -24.66 -3.39
C SER A 125 -2.36 -25.00 -3.50
N ALA A 126 -3.25 -24.17 -2.95
CA ALA A 126 -4.69 -24.31 -3.09
C ALA A 126 -5.19 -23.99 -4.52
N VAL A 127 -4.41 -23.23 -5.30
CA VAL A 127 -4.81 -22.76 -6.63
C VAL A 127 -4.51 -23.82 -7.68
N LYS A 128 -5.56 -24.29 -8.37
CA LYS A 128 -5.48 -25.41 -9.34
C LYS A 128 -4.85 -25.05 -10.71
N SER A 129 -4.27 -23.87 -10.87
CA SER A 129 -3.56 -23.52 -12.10
C SER A 129 -2.23 -24.25 -12.19
N LYS A 130 -1.67 -24.40 -13.40
CA LYS A 130 -0.46 -25.20 -13.68
C LYS A 130 0.73 -24.85 -12.77
N ASN A 131 0.78 -23.62 -12.25
CA ASN A 131 1.86 -23.12 -11.40
C ASN A 131 1.33 -22.52 -10.07
N GLY A 132 0.10 -22.82 -9.65
CA GLY A 132 -0.51 -22.25 -8.43
C GLY A 132 -0.55 -20.71 -8.39
N LEU A 133 -0.54 -20.05 -9.56
CA LEU A 133 -0.48 -18.59 -9.65
C LEU A 133 -1.80 -17.96 -9.17
N LEU A 134 -1.69 -17.07 -8.20
CA LEU A 134 -2.69 -16.09 -7.83
C LEU A 134 -2.18 -14.71 -8.24
N ASP A 135 -2.89 -14.07 -9.16
CA ASP A 135 -2.58 -12.74 -9.66
C ASP A 135 -3.80 -11.84 -9.42
N TYR A 136 -3.61 -10.82 -8.59
CA TYR A 136 -4.63 -9.85 -8.23
C TYR A 136 -4.09 -8.42 -8.32
N HIS A 137 -4.66 -7.66 -9.25
CA HIS A 137 -4.32 -6.28 -9.47
C HIS A 137 -5.58 -5.41 -9.38
N LEU A 138 -5.61 -4.50 -8.40
CA LEU A 138 -6.71 -3.57 -8.18
C LEU A 138 -6.33 -2.18 -8.72
N GLY A 139 -6.83 -1.82 -9.90
CA GLY A 139 -6.74 -0.46 -10.45
C GLY A 139 -8.12 0.17 -10.62
N GLY A 140 -8.21 1.26 -11.38
CA GLY A 140 -9.48 1.93 -11.70
C GLY A 140 -9.71 3.24 -10.94
N TYR A 141 -9.78 4.34 -11.68
CA TYR A 141 -9.96 5.69 -11.14
C TYR A 141 -11.21 6.42 -11.66
N LEU A 142 -11.79 5.93 -12.77
CA LEU A 142 -12.98 6.50 -13.38
C LEU A 142 -14.24 6.06 -12.63
N LYS A 143 -15.21 6.98 -12.51
CA LYS A 143 -16.54 6.63 -12.03
C LYS A 143 -17.24 5.68 -13.03
N PRO A 144 -18.01 4.69 -12.56
CA PRO A 144 -18.31 4.34 -11.17
C PRO A 144 -17.29 3.39 -10.51
N HIS A 145 -16.24 2.99 -11.23
CA HIS A 145 -15.30 1.93 -10.83
C HIS A 145 -14.05 2.44 -10.10
N ARG A 146 -14.17 3.57 -9.37
CA ARG A 146 -13.07 4.13 -8.59
C ARG A 146 -12.72 3.20 -7.43
N THR A 147 -11.48 2.74 -7.35
CA THR A 147 -11.05 1.75 -6.34
C THR A 147 -10.31 2.33 -5.16
N ASN A 148 -9.82 3.58 -5.23
CA ASN A 148 -9.21 4.20 -4.07
C ASN A 148 -10.23 4.42 -2.93
N ARG A 149 -9.78 4.41 -1.68
CA ARG A 149 -10.64 4.57 -0.50
C ARG A 149 -10.00 5.53 0.49
N ARG A 150 -10.76 6.53 0.95
CA ARG A 150 -10.33 7.41 2.05
C ARG A 150 -10.43 6.64 3.36
N LEU A 151 -9.35 6.63 4.13
CA LEU A 151 -9.26 6.00 5.44
C LEU A 151 -8.80 7.05 6.47
N GLU A 152 -9.30 6.91 7.70
CA GLU A 152 -8.88 7.72 8.84
C GLU A 152 -8.78 6.84 10.09
N PHE A 153 -7.70 7.02 10.83
CA PHE A 153 -7.38 6.26 12.03
C PHE A 153 -7.04 7.20 13.18
N ASN A 154 -7.55 6.90 14.38
CA ASN A 154 -7.04 7.51 15.60
C ASN A 154 -5.58 7.07 15.81
N TYR A 155 -4.72 8.04 16.09
CA TYR A 155 -3.29 7.79 16.18
C TYR A 155 -2.94 7.02 17.45
N SER A 156 -2.67 5.73 17.28
CA SER A 156 -2.33 4.79 18.36
C SER A 156 -0.87 4.32 18.31
N GLY A 157 -0.17 4.54 17.19
CA GLY A 157 1.21 4.14 16.98
C GLY A 157 1.73 4.62 15.63
N SER A 158 2.94 4.20 15.28
CA SER A 158 3.65 4.59 14.06
C SER A 158 3.65 3.50 12.97
N THR A 159 2.90 2.42 13.15
CA THR A 159 2.85 1.32 12.18
C THR A 159 1.45 1.17 11.61
N LEU A 160 1.33 1.27 10.30
CA LEU A 160 0.16 0.84 9.53
C LEU A 160 0.33 -0.62 9.15
N ILE A 161 -0.69 -1.43 9.43
CA ILE A 161 -0.67 -2.86 9.15
C ILE A 161 -1.78 -3.16 8.16
N LEU A 162 -1.41 -3.76 7.02
CA LEU A 162 -2.35 -4.41 6.13
C LEU A 162 -2.23 -5.93 6.32
N ASP A 163 -3.14 -6.50 7.09
CA ASP A 163 -3.27 -7.95 7.23
C ASP A 163 -4.04 -8.53 6.04
N LEU A 164 -3.39 -9.40 5.27
CA LEU A 164 -3.97 -10.04 4.10
C LEU A 164 -4.70 -11.34 4.44
N LEU A 165 -4.46 -11.95 5.60
CA LEU A 165 -5.08 -13.24 5.96
C LEU A 165 -6.62 -13.22 5.86
N PRO A 166 -7.34 -12.16 6.29
CA PRO A 166 -8.80 -12.10 6.18
C PRO A 166 -9.35 -12.07 4.75
N LEU A 167 -8.52 -11.81 3.74
CA LEU A 167 -8.93 -11.79 2.33
C LEU A 167 -9.00 -13.20 1.71
N PHE A 168 -8.57 -14.24 2.44
CA PHE A 168 -8.47 -15.62 2.01
C PHE A 168 -9.36 -16.52 2.85
#